data_AF-A0A526S2X7-F1
#
_entry.id   AF-A0A526S2X7-F1
#
_cell.length_a   1.000
_cell.length_b   1.000
_cell.length_c   1.000
_cell.angle_alpha   90.00
_cell.angle_beta   90.00
_cell.angle_gamma   90.00
#
_symmetry.space_group_name_H-M   'P 1'
#
loop_
_entity.id
_entity.type
_entity.pdbx_description
1 polymer ?
#
loop_
_entity_poly.entity_id
_entity_poly.type
_entity_poly.pdbx_seq_one_letter_code
_entity_poly.pdbx_strand_id
1 'polypeptide(L)'
;MGNSVYADGMGFFHQGSNGKGIAPGDVCLSPPTPPGVPVPVPYVNMLSASDLTKGSKSVKIQGNPTALESSSEIATSTGDEPATQGLGAGVVTHKIKGKGAFKLWSFTVKVEGKGVDRHGDPMGQN
;
A
#
# COMPACT_ATOMS: atom_id res chain seq x y z
N MET A 1 -9.43 -1.68 -16.50
CA MET A 1 -9.79 -0.47 -17.26
C MET A 1 -8.76 0.60 -16.92
N GLY A 2 -8.31 1.41 -17.88
CA GLY A 2 -7.34 2.47 -17.59
C GLY A 2 -7.94 3.61 -16.77
N ASN A 3 -7.10 4.30 -16.00
CA ASN A 3 -7.52 5.53 -15.31
C ASN A 3 -7.88 6.61 -16.34
N SER A 4 -9.05 7.25 -16.17
CA SER A 4 -9.47 8.38 -17.02
C SER A 4 -9.39 9.72 -16.27
N VAL A 5 -9.01 9.71 -15.00
CA VAL A 5 -8.93 10.89 -14.13
C VAL A 5 -7.53 10.93 -13.52
N TYR A 6 -6.92 12.11 -13.59
CA TYR A 6 -5.52 12.34 -13.23
C TYR A 6 -5.37 13.56 -12.32
N ALA A 7 -4.45 13.48 -11.37
CA ALA A 7 -4.00 14.56 -10.52
C ALA A 7 -2.50 14.72 -10.70
N ASP A 8 -2.05 15.93 -11.04
CA ASP A 8 -0.63 16.25 -11.31
C ASP A 8 0.03 15.30 -12.33
N GLY A 9 -0.72 14.89 -13.34
CA GLY A 9 -0.25 13.95 -14.37
C GLY A 9 -0.24 12.47 -13.96
N MET A 10 -0.57 12.14 -12.70
CA MET A 10 -0.65 10.76 -12.20
C MET A 10 -2.11 10.34 -12.02
N GLY A 11 -2.42 9.09 -12.32
CA GLY A 11 -3.80 8.59 -12.23
C GLY A 11 -4.30 8.49 -10.78
N PHE A 12 -5.59 8.72 -10.55
CA PHE A 12 -6.18 8.57 -9.22
C PHE A 12 -6.07 7.13 -8.71
N PHE A 13 -5.74 6.94 -7.43
CA PHE A 13 -5.78 5.62 -6.81
C PHE A 13 -7.16 5.35 -6.22
N HIS A 14 -8.02 4.65 -6.96
CA HIS A 14 -9.38 4.30 -6.52
C HIS A 14 -9.67 2.82 -6.68
N GLN A 15 -10.72 2.32 -6.02
CA GLN A 15 -10.97 0.89 -5.87
C GLN A 15 -11.08 0.11 -7.20
N GLY A 16 -11.65 0.75 -8.23
CA GLY A 16 -11.77 0.20 -9.59
C GLY A 16 -10.60 0.47 -10.53
N SER A 17 -9.53 1.15 -10.08
CA SER A 17 -8.42 1.59 -10.95
C SER A 17 -7.44 0.47 -11.34
N ASN A 18 -7.57 -0.71 -10.73
CA ASN A 18 -6.58 -1.80 -10.80
C ASN A 18 -5.15 -1.38 -10.42
N GLY A 19 -5.00 -0.24 -9.72
CA GLY A 19 -3.71 0.27 -9.27
C GLY A 19 -3.00 -0.69 -8.32
N LYS A 20 -1.67 -0.68 -8.38
CA LYS A 20 -0.80 -1.41 -7.46
C LYS A 20 0.13 -0.42 -6.77
N GLY A 21 -0.04 -0.31 -5.46
CA GLY A 21 0.87 0.41 -4.59
C GLY A 21 2.12 -0.42 -4.32
N ILE A 22 3.26 0.26 -4.22
CA ILE A 22 4.56 -0.35 -3.92
C ILE A 22 5.03 0.23 -2.58
N ALA A 23 5.29 -0.64 -1.62
CA ALA A 23 5.85 -0.29 -0.33
C ALA A 23 7.18 -1.04 -0.15
N PRO A 24 8.34 -0.39 -0.34
CA PRO A 24 9.63 -1.02 -0.10
C PRO A 24 10.04 -0.91 1.38
N GLY A 25 10.92 -1.82 1.81
CA GLY A 25 11.64 -1.70 3.09
C GLY A 25 10.98 -2.40 4.28
N ASP A 26 10.17 -3.44 4.04
CA ASP A 26 9.68 -4.29 5.13
C ASP A 26 10.80 -5.22 5.56
N VAL A 27 11.33 -5.06 6.77
CA VAL A 27 12.42 -5.93 7.22
C VAL A 27 11.83 -7.12 7.94
N CYS A 28 11.93 -8.30 7.34
CA CYS A 28 11.42 -9.55 7.88
C CYS A 28 12.56 -10.52 8.19
N LEU A 29 12.35 -11.38 9.20
CA LEU A 29 13.29 -12.44 9.54
C LEU A 29 13.10 -13.65 8.62
N SER A 30 14.17 -13.98 7.89
CA SER A 30 14.15 -15.04 6.88
C SER A 30 15.17 -16.13 7.18
N PRO A 31 14.90 -17.39 6.79
CA PRO A 31 15.83 -18.49 7.01
C PRO A 31 17.17 -18.21 6.31
N PRO A 32 18.31 -18.36 6.99
CA PRO A 32 19.60 -18.31 6.32
C PRO A 32 19.80 -19.55 5.44
N THR A 33 20.61 -19.39 4.39
CA THR A 33 21.24 -20.51 3.66
C THR A 33 22.70 -20.55 4.11
N PRO A 34 23.26 -21.55 4.84
CA PRO A 34 22.78 -22.80 5.49
C PRO A 34 22.09 -22.60 6.89
N PRO A 35 21.70 -23.68 7.64
CA PRO A 35 21.01 -23.56 8.94
C PRO A 35 21.77 -22.70 9.95
N GLY A 36 21.12 -21.64 10.45
CA GLY A 36 21.71 -20.65 11.33
C GLY A 36 20.68 -19.70 11.93
N VAL A 37 21.14 -18.60 12.53
CA VAL A 37 20.28 -17.56 13.10
C VAL A 37 19.51 -16.84 11.98
N PRO A 38 18.19 -16.61 12.10
CA PRO A 38 17.41 -15.84 11.14
C PRO A 38 18.03 -14.47 10.85
N VAL A 39 18.08 -14.09 9.58
CA VAL A 39 18.68 -12.81 9.15
C VAL A 39 17.59 -11.80 8.76
N PRO A 40 17.74 -10.51 9.11
CA PRO A 40 16.85 -9.46 8.63
C PRO A 40 17.03 -9.23 7.13
N VAL A 41 15.96 -9.36 6.36
CA VAL A 41 15.95 -9.16 4.89
C VAL A 41 14.90 -8.10 4.53
N PRO A 42 15.23 -7.09 3.71
CA PRO A 42 14.27 -6.12 3.23
C PRO A 42 13.42 -6.68 2.08
N TYR A 43 12.11 -6.63 2.24
CA TYR A 43 11.09 -7.01 1.27
C TYR A 43 10.39 -5.78 0.69
N VAL A 44 9.75 -6.00 -0.47
CA VAL A 44 8.89 -5.02 -1.12
C VAL A 44 7.49 -5.61 -1.15
N ASN A 45 6.54 -4.96 -0.48
CA ASN A 45 5.15 -5.38 -0.54
C ASN A 45 4.38 -4.60 -1.59
N MET A 46 3.39 -5.30 -2.13
CA MET A 46 2.43 -4.84 -3.10
C MET A 46 1.09 -4.68 -2.40
N LEU A 47 0.39 -3.59 -2.75
CA LEU A 47 -0.88 -3.17 -2.18
C LEU A 47 -1.89 -2.99 -3.30
N SER A 48 -3.02 -3.69 -3.26
CA SER A 48 -4.00 -3.65 -4.35
C SER A 48 -5.03 -2.54 -4.14
N ALA A 49 -5.31 -1.75 -5.19
CA ALA A 49 -6.36 -0.73 -5.11
C ALA A 49 -7.75 -1.32 -4.82
N SER A 50 -8.01 -2.56 -5.25
CA SER A 50 -9.24 -3.30 -4.92
C SER A 50 -9.52 -3.41 -3.43
N ASP A 51 -8.45 -3.40 -2.63
CA ASP A 51 -8.48 -3.60 -1.18
C ASP A 51 -8.49 -2.26 -0.43
N LEU A 52 -8.74 -1.16 -1.15
CA LEU A 52 -8.92 0.15 -0.57
C LEU A 52 -10.07 0.14 0.43
N THR A 53 -9.74 0.57 1.64
CA THR A 53 -10.66 0.84 2.74
C THR A 53 -10.54 2.30 3.14
N LYS A 54 -11.62 2.86 3.70
CA LYS A 54 -11.67 4.27 4.11
C LYS A 54 -11.35 5.26 2.96
N GLY A 55 -11.84 4.97 1.75
CA GLY A 55 -11.81 5.91 0.64
C GLY A 55 -12.83 7.05 0.81
N SER A 56 -12.92 7.91 -0.21
CA SER A 56 -13.92 8.98 -0.31
C SER A 56 -15.35 8.47 -0.14
N LYS A 57 -16.23 9.32 0.40
CA LYS A 57 -17.61 8.96 0.72
C LYS A 57 -18.62 9.55 -0.25
N SER A 58 -18.49 10.83 -0.57
CA SER A 58 -19.42 11.57 -1.43
C SER A 58 -18.92 11.63 -2.87
N VAL A 59 -17.61 11.74 -3.07
CA VAL A 59 -17.02 11.81 -4.41
C VAL A 59 -16.64 10.42 -4.90
N LYS A 60 -17.00 10.10 -6.14
CA LYS A 60 -16.64 8.84 -6.80
C LYS A 60 -15.86 9.11 -8.08
N ILE A 61 -14.74 8.42 -8.24
CA ILE A 61 -13.90 8.45 -9.44
C ILE A 61 -14.16 7.17 -10.21
N GLN A 62 -14.63 7.32 -11.46
CA GLN A 62 -15.09 6.19 -12.28
C GLN A 62 -16.07 5.28 -11.52
N GLY A 63 -17.00 5.87 -10.77
CA GLY A 63 -17.99 5.14 -9.98
C GLY A 63 -17.49 4.51 -8.67
N ASN A 64 -16.20 4.70 -8.32
CA ASN A 64 -15.56 4.07 -7.17
C ASN A 64 -15.05 5.10 -6.14
N PRO A 65 -14.96 4.75 -4.85
CA PRO A 65 -14.29 5.59 -3.86
C PRO A 65 -12.79 5.68 -4.17
N THR A 66 -12.21 6.88 -3.97
CA THR A 66 -10.79 7.16 -4.18
C THR A 66 -10.04 7.26 -2.86
N ALA A 67 -8.74 6.97 -2.88
CA ALA A 67 -7.89 7.09 -1.71
C ALA A 67 -7.58 8.57 -1.40
N LEU A 68 -7.59 8.89 -0.10
CA LEU A 68 -7.45 10.23 0.45
C LEU A 68 -6.38 10.26 1.55
N GLU A 69 -5.61 11.36 1.53
CA GLU A 69 -4.59 11.76 2.48
C GLU A 69 -4.92 11.35 3.93
N SER A 70 -3.97 10.65 4.55
CA SER A 70 -3.95 10.30 5.98
C SER A 70 -5.17 9.53 6.50
N SER A 71 -6.06 9.05 5.62
CA SER A 71 -7.28 8.33 6.04
C SER A 71 -7.50 7.01 5.33
N SER A 72 -7.06 6.90 4.09
CA SER A 72 -7.20 5.67 3.32
C SER A 72 -6.18 4.61 3.73
N GLU A 73 -6.66 3.38 3.79
CA GLU A 73 -5.88 2.19 4.13
C GLU A 73 -6.11 1.14 3.05
N ILE A 74 -5.08 0.37 2.70
CA ILE A 74 -5.23 -0.84 1.92
C ILE A 74 -5.22 -2.01 2.89
N ALA A 75 -6.25 -2.85 2.84
CA ALA A 75 -6.49 -3.85 3.88
C ALA A 75 -5.36 -4.89 3.99
N THR A 76 -4.68 -5.19 2.88
CA THR A 76 -3.66 -6.23 2.80
C THR A 76 -2.44 -5.77 1.99
N SER A 77 -1.26 -5.89 2.58
CA SER A 77 0.05 -5.91 1.92
C SER A 77 0.47 -7.35 1.68
N THR A 78 1.09 -7.62 0.53
CA THR A 78 1.64 -8.94 0.16
C THR A 78 3.05 -8.78 -0.39
N GLY A 79 3.99 -9.63 0.01
CA GLY A 79 5.39 -9.57 -0.39
C GLY A 79 6.33 -10.25 0.60
N ASP A 80 5.91 -10.33 1.88
CA ASP A 80 6.66 -10.98 2.96
C ASP A 80 6.42 -12.50 3.06
N GLU A 81 5.60 -13.11 2.20
CA GLU A 81 5.35 -14.55 2.22
C GLU A 81 6.60 -15.45 2.19
N PRO A 82 7.76 -15.04 1.62
CA PRO A 82 9.01 -15.80 1.74
C PRO A 82 9.62 -15.78 3.15
N ALA A 83 9.23 -14.84 4.01
CA ALA A 83 9.61 -14.84 5.43
C ALA A 83 8.85 -15.93 6.18
N THR A 84 9.50 -16.55 7.16
CA THR A 84 8.91 -17.67 7.89
C THR A 84 8.24 -17.17 9.17
N GLN A 85 6.93 -17.39 9.32
CA GLN A 85 6.17 -16.94 10.50
C GLN A 85 6.77 -17.48 11.81
N GLY A 86 7.26 -18.72 11.78
CA GLY A 86 7.94 -19.35 12.92
C GLY A 86 9.30 -18.74 13.29
N LEU A 87 9.82 -17.82 12.49
CA LEU A 87 11.07 -17.08 12.74
C LEU A 87 10.83 -15.64 13.19
N GLY A 88 9.58 -15.26 13.49
CA GLY A 88 9.22 -13.94 14.03
C GLY A 88 8.64 -12.95 13.01
N ALA A 89 8.55 -13.33 11.73
CA ALA A 89 7.96 -12.54 10.63
C ALA A 89 8.61 -11.13 10.50
N GLY A 90 7.82 -10.08 10.19
CA GLY A 90 8.29 -8.70 10.20
C GLY A 90 8.96 -8.34 11.54
N VAL A 91 10.16 -7.77 11.49
CA VAL A 91 10.98 -7.48 12.70
C VAL A 91 10.24 -6.53 13.64
N VAL A 92 9.45 -5.60 13.10
CA VAL A 92 8.70 -4.61 13.88
C VAL A 92 7.28 -5.08 14.19
N THR A 93 6.60 -5.67 13.20
CA THR A 93 5.16 -5.95 13.28
C THR A 93 4.82 -7.36 13.74
N HIS A 94 5.78 -8.28 13.63
CA HIS A 94 5.59 -9.71 13.78
C HIS A 94 4.50 -10.28 12.86
N LYS A 95 4.27 -9.65 11.70
CA LYS A 95 3.29 -10.07 10.69
C LYS A 95 3.94 -10.29 9.33
N ILE A 96 3.31 -11.15 8.54
CA ILE A 96 3.64 -11.42 7.13
C ILE A 96 2.72 -10.62 6.19
N LYS A 97 1.53 -10.28 6.67
CA LYS A 97 0.56 -9.44 5.94
C LYS A 97 0.04 -8.41 6.90
N GLY A 98 0.02 -7.16 6.45
CA GLY A 98 -0.48 -6.05 7.23
C GLY A 98 -1.31 -5.12 6.38
N LYS A 99 -1.60 -3.94 6.94
CA LYS A 99 -2.26 -2.89 6.18
C LYS A 99 -1.19 -2.03 5.51
N GLY A 100 -1.56 -1.34 4.45
CA GLY A 100 -0.73 -0.26 3.92
C GLY A 100 -1.46 1.07 3.90
N ALA A 101 -0.69 2.15 3.87
CA ALA A 101 -1.20 3.50 3.81
C ALA A 101 -0.26 4.37 2.97
N PHE A 102 -0.83 5.36 2.29
CA PHE A 102 -0.05 6.32 1.52
C PHE A 102 0.78 7.21 2.45
N LYS A 103 2.00 7.53 2.01
CA LYS A 103 2.93 8.44 2.70
C LYS A 103 3.02 9.80 2.01
N LEU A 104 2.50 9.90 0.80
CA LEU A 104 2.44 11.12 0.00
C LEU A 104 1.14 11.11 -0.80
N TRP A 105 0.71 12.31 -1.19
CA TRP A 105 -0.52 12.57 -1.92
C TRP A 105 -0.35 13.86 -2.75
N SER A 106 -1.35 14.19 -3.55
CA SER A 106 -1.43 15.48 -4.22
C SER A 106 -1.66 16.62 -3.23
N PHE A 107 -0.83 17.67 -3.29
CA PHE A 107 -1.01 18.89 -2.50
C PHE A 107 -1.96 19.91 -3.14
N THR A 108 -2.20 19.77 -4.44
CA THR A 108 -2.94 20.70 -5.30
C THR A 108 -4.35 20.21 -5.59
N VAL A 109 -4.50 18.92 -5.86
CA VAL A 109 -5.79 18.28 -6.17
C VAL A 109 -6.35 17.65 -4.91
N LYS A 110 -7.52 18.15 -4.51
CA LYS A 110 -8.18 17.72 -3.28
C LYS A 110 -9.58 17.17 -3.56
N VAL A 111 -9.93 16.12 -2.84
CA VAL A 111 -11.27 15.53 -2.79
C VAL A 111 -11.70 15.53 -1.33
N GLU A 112 -12.92 16.02 -1.06
CA GLU A 112 -13.46 16.13 0.30
C GLU A 112 -12.53 16.93 1.25
N GLY A 113 -11.84 17.93 0.70
CA GLY A 113 -10.90 18.79 1.44
C GLY A 113 -9.52 18.16 1.71
N LYS A 114 -9.29 16.93 1.27
CA LYS A 114 -8.05 16.16 1.49
C LYS A 114 -7.28 15.96 0.19
N GLY A 115 -5.97 15.88 0.27
CA GLY A 115 -5.14 15.49 -0.87
C GLY A 115 -5.53 14.11 -1.42
N VAL A 116 -5.48 13.98 -2.74
CA VAL A 116 -5.78 12.71 -3.43
C VAL A 116 -4.53 11.85 -3.49
N ASP A 117 -4.65 10.57 -3.13
CA ASP A 117 -3.59 9.58 -3.36
C ASP A 117 -3.61 9.10 -4.82
N ARG A 118 -2.43 9.00 -5.44
CA ARG A 118 -2.24 8.74 -6.87
C ARG A 118 -1.43 7.48 -7.12
N HIS A 119 -1.53 6.97 -8.35
CA HIS A 119 -0.71 5.85 -8.82
C HIS A 119 0.77 6.25 -8.83
N GLY A 120 1.58 5.58 -8.02
CA GLY A 120 3.01 5.88 -7.87
C GLY A 120 3.35 6.71 -6.64
N ASP A 121 2.35 7.17 -5.87
CA ASP A 121 2.62 7.76 -4.56
C ASP A 121 3.22 6.70 -3.62
N PRO A 122 4.31 7.02 -2.89
CA PRO A 122 4.95 6.09 -1.98
C PRO A 122 4.00 5.61 -0.88
N MET A 123 4.06 4.32 -0.59
CA MET A 123 3.25 3.69 0.45
C MET A 123 4.13 3.11 1.55
N GLY A 124 3.57 3.08 2.76
CA GLY A 124 4.05 2.23 3.84
C GLY A 124 3.24 0.94 3.92
N GLN A 125 3.79 0.02 4.70
CA GLN A 125 3.26 -1.33 4.90
C GLN A 125 3.40 -1.73 6.36
N ASN A 126 2.63 -2.75 6.71
CA ASN A 126 2.68 -3.52 7.94
C ASN A 126 2.01 -2.84 9.15
#